data_AF-A0A452YY20-F1
#
_entry.id   AF-A0A452YY20-F1
#
_cell.length_a   1.000
_cell.length_b   1.000
_cell.length_c   1.000
_cell.angle_alpha   90.00
_cell.angle_beta   90.00
_cell.angle_gamma   90.00
#
_symmetry.space_group_name_H-M   'P 1'
#
loop_
_entity.id
_entity.type
_entity.pdbx_description
1 polymer ?
#
loop_
_entity_poly.entity_id
_entity_poly.type
_entity_poly.pdbx_seq_one_letter_code
_entity_poly.pdbx_strand_id
1 'polypeptide(L)'
;MLEQSQTSKSLRHFFFAQRATSKIPNITNLGLTPRRILKAANVGGGLMGSGIATAFILSDIVVVLKEVNEKFLNTGINRIKANLQSFVKKGRMTQEDYEKKLSLLSGVLDYEQFRDADVVIEAVIEDLLLKQKIFSDLERSCHSNCIFATNTSTIDLRLIGQQTACQDRIVGAHFFSPAHVMPLLEIVRTQQTSSQVIVDLLDVAKKIRKTPIVVGSCTGFAVNRMFFPYGQAAGLLVDYGLDIYHIDHVIANFGMPTGPFRLADLVGFGVAVATGKQYYKSYPERCYKSRLTEIMLEENRTGIENILHLMFGISWLFSLWTPGQVNLLIGDFIFIMISDKLLQILISKSMLRNQETWQVLHKILS
;
A
#
# COMPACT_ATOMS: atom_id res chain seq x y z
N MET A 1 -15.15 -3.09 -36.97
CA MET A 1 -13.86 -2.40 -36.75
C MET A 1 -13.49 -2.42 -35.27
N LEU A 2 -12.67 -3.37 -34.82
CA LEU A 2 -12.20 -3.41 -33.41
C LEU A 2 -11.34 -2.18 -33.06
N GLU A 3 -10.59 -1.65 -34.03
CA GLU A 3 -9.68 -0.52 -33.87
C GLU A 3 -10.35 0.78 -33.38
N GLN A 4 -11.59 1.01 -33.79
CA GLN A 4 -12.34 2.23 -33.46
C GLN A 4 -13.13 2.10 -32.15
N SER A 5 -13.23 0.89 -31.59
CA SER A 5 -13.96 0.64 -30.34
C SER A 5 -13.39 1.44 -29.15
N GLN A 6 -14.25 1.77 -28.19
CA GLN A 6 -13.81 2.45 -26.97
C GLN A 6 -12.79 1.62 -26.20
N THR A 7 -12.99 0.30 -26.12
CA THR A 7 -12.04 -0.64 -25.50
C THR A 7 -10.67 -0.57 -26.14
N SER A 8 -10.58 -0.56 -27.48
CA SER A 8 -9.30 -0.43 -28.18
C SER A 8 -8.61 0.91 -27.90
N LYS A 9 -9.36 2.02 -27.86
CA LYS A 9 -8.84 3.35 -27.48
C LYS A 9 -8.28 3.35 -26.07
N SER A 10 -9.00 2.79 -25.09
CA SER A 10 -8.58 2.72 -23.69
C SER A 10 -7.33 1.84 -23.51
N LEU A 11 -7.26 0.69 -24.16
CA LEU A 11 -6.09 -0.19 -24.08
C LEU A 11 -4.83 0.44 -24.72
N ARG A 12 -4.98 1.14 -25.86
CA ARG A 12 -3.88 1.92 -26.43
C ARG A 12 -3.43 3.03 -25.49
N HIS A 13 -4.38 3.76 -24.89
CA HIS A 13 -4.06 4.78 -23.89
C HIS A 13 -3.26 4.18 -22.73
N PHE A 14 -3.73 3.08 -22.12
CA PHE A 14 -3.04 2.41 -21.04
C PHE A 14 -1.60 2.00 -21.42
N PHE A 15 -1.42 1.43 -22.61
CA PHE A 15 -0.11 1.02 -23.12
C PHE A 15 0.88 2.19 -23.25
N PHE A 16 0.42 3.36 -23.72
CA PHE A 16 1.27 4.55 -23.82
C PHE A 16 1.46 5.24 -22.47
N ALA A 17 0.41 5.32 -21.65
CA ALA A 17 0.46 5.90 -20.31
C ALA A 17 1.47 5.17 -19.43
N GLN A 18 1.48 3.83 -19.44
CA GLN A 18 2.43 3.02 -18.67
C GLN A 18 3.89 3.31 -19.05
N ARG A 19 4.17 3.62 -20.32
CA ARG A 19 5.53 4.01 -20.77
C ARG A 19 5.87 5.45 -20.45
N ALA A 20 4.86 6.32 -20.47
CA ALA A 20 5.04 7.73 -20.15
C ALA A 20 5.41 7.94 -18.69
N THR A 21 5.09 7.01 -17.77
CA THR A 21 5.38 7.17 -16.34
C THR A 21 6.87 7.29 -16.01
N SER A 22 7.76 6.80 -16.88
CA SER A 22 9.22 6.96 -16.70
C SER A 22 9.77 8.28 -17.22
N LYS A 23 8.97 9.07 -17.95
CA LYS A 23 9.35 10.37 -18.49
C LYS A 23 8.81 11.47 -17.59
N ILE A 24 9.67 12.00 -16.73
CA ILE A 24 9.30 13.00 -15.73
C ILE A 24 9.70 14.40 -16.24
N PRO A 25 8.72 15.29 -16.45
CA PRO A 25 9.00 16.68 -16.83
C PRO A 25 9.99 17.32 -15.86
N ASN A 26 10.94 18.08 -16.39
CA ASN A 26 12.00 18.77 -15.64
C ASN A 26 12.99 17.87 -14.88
N ILE A 27 12.94 16.55 -15.05
CA ILE A 27 13.94 15.61 -14.50
C ILE A 27 14.59 14.82 -15.62
N THR A 28 13.82 14.13 -16.45
CA THR A 28 14.36 13.26 -17.51
C THR A 28 15.13 14.06 -18.57
N ASN A 29 14.81 15.34 -18.75
CA ASN A 29 15.50 16.22 -19.70
C ASN A 29 16.87 16.71 -19.21
N LEU A 30 17.24 16.44 -17.94
CA LEU A 30 18.52 16.87 -17.37
C LEU A 30 19.71 16.00 -17.82
N GLY A 31 19.47 14.90 -18.53
CA GLY A 31 20.54 14.01 -19.01
C GLY A 31 21.23 13.21 -17.90
N LEU A 32 20.63 13.10 -16.71
CA LEU A 32 21.17 12.34 -15.59
C LEU A 32 21.18 10.84 -15.89
N THR A 33 22.27 10.17 -15.53
CA THR A 33 22.40 8.71 -15.63
C THR A 33 22.08 8.05 -14.29
N PRO A 34 21.24 6.99 -14.26
CA PRO A 34 20.98 6.25 -13.03
C PRO A 34 22.26 5.64 -12.44
N ARG A 35 22.45 5.81 -11.13
CA ARG A 35 23.49 5.14 -10.36
C ARG A 35 23.16 3.66 -10.23
N ARG A 36 24.19 2.82 -10.17
CA ARG A 36 24.03 1.37 -10.08
C ARG A 36 23.65 0.97 -8.65
N ILE A 37 22.43 0.48 -8.47
CA ILE A 37 21.95 -0.09 -7.21
C ILE A 37 22.20 -1.60 -7.21
N LEU A 38 23.02 -2.08 -6.27
CA LEU A 38 23.41 -3.48 -6.08
C LEU A 38 23.06 -4.01 -4.70
N LYS A 39 23.06 -3.14 -3.68
CA LYS A 39 22.74 -3.49 -2.30
C LYS A 39 21.60 -2.61 -1.78
N ALA A 40 20.53 -3.25 -1.36
CA ALA A 40 19.41 -2.63 -0.68
C ALA A 40 19.41 -3.00 0.81
N ALA A 41 19.22 -2.03 1.68
CA ALA A 41 18.96 -2.29 3.09
C ALA A 41 17.48 -2.02 3.39
N ASN A 42 16.85 -2.89 4.18
CA ASN A 42 15.44 -2.81 4.48
C ASN A 42 15.25 -2.76 6.00
N VAL A 43 14.61 -1.71 6.50
CA VAL A 43 14.36 -1.52 7.94
C VAL A 43 12.94 -1.96 8.25
N GLY A 44 12.81 -3.07 8.99
CA GLY A 44 11.54 -3.71 9.31
C GLY A 44 11.24 -4.94 8.44
N GLY A 45 11.00 -6.08 9.07
CA GLY A 45 10.69 -7.39 8.47
C GLY A 45 9.21 -7.78 8.57
N GLY A 46 8.33 -6.81 8.78
CA GLY A 46 6.87 -7.00 8.76
C GLY A 46 6.34 -7.42 7.39
N LEU A 47 5.01 -7.35 7.22
CA LEU A 47 4.34 -7.71 5.96
C LEU A 47 4.92 -6.95 4.75
N MET A 48 5.00 -5.62 4.85
CA MET A 48 5.50 -4.77 3.77
C MET A 48 7.00 -4.98 3.54
N GLY A 49 7.81 -4.86 4.60
CA GLY A 49 9.26 -4.99 4.49
C GLY A 49 9.72 -6.35 3.95
N SER A 50 9.12 -7.46 4.39
CA SER A 50 9.42 -8.78 3.81
C SER A 50 9.03 -8.87 2.33
N GLY A 51 7.91 -8.27 1.91
CA GLY A 51 7.52 -8.20 0.50
C GLY A 51 8.45 -7.33 -0.35
N ILE A 52 8.91 -6.20 0.19
CA ILE A 52 9.88 -5.31 -0.48
C ILE A 52 11.22 -6.03 -0.65
N ALA A 53 11.76 -6.60 0.43
CA ALA A 53 12.98 -7.41 0.40
C ALA A 53 12.88 -8.54 -0.64
N THR A 54 11.74 -9.26 -0.68
CA THR A 54 11.49 -10.29 -1.70
C THR A 54 11.57 -9.72 -3.13
N ALA A 55 11.02 -8.54 -3.39
CA ALA A 55 11.06 -7.92 -4.73
C ALA A 55 12.49 -7.59 -5.18
N PHE A 56 13.33 -7.09 -4.28
CA PHE A 56 14.75 -6.84 -4.53
C PHE A 56 15.52 -8.14 -4.80
N ILE A 57 15.36 -9.16 -3.94
CA ILE A 57 16.01 -10.47 -4.09
C ILE A 57 15.65 -11.13 -5.42
N LEU A 58 14.37 -11.13 -5.80
CA LEU A 58 13.90 -11.67 -7.09
C LEU A 58 14.61 -11.03 -8.29
N SER A 59 15.17 -9.84 -8.11
CA SER A 59 15.85 -9.05 -9.13
C SER A 59 17.37 -9.02 -8.95
N ASP A 60 17.93 -9.99 -8.20
CA ASP A 60 19.38 -10.17 -7.99
C ASP A 60 20.07 -9.01 -7.27
N ILE A 61 19.31 -8.30 -6.42
CA ILE A 61 19.84 -7.24 -5.55
C ILE A 61 20.09 -7.84 -4.16
N VAL A 62 21.27 -7.60 -3.59
CA VAL A 62 21.63 -8.03 -2.23
C VAL A 62 20.77 -7.28 -1.23
N VAL A 63 20.19 -7.99 -0.26
CA VAL A 63 19.33 -7.40 0.77
C VAL A 63 19.88 -7.61 2.17
N VAL A 64 19.99 -6.53 2.91
CA VAL A 64 20.23 -6.54 4.36
C VAL A 64 18.93 -6.20 5.07
N LEU A 65 18.35 -7.15 5.80
CA LEU A 65 17.15 -6.93 6.59
C LEU A 65 17.53 -6.57 8.03
N LYS A 66 17.15 -5.37 8.46
CA LYS A 66 17.31 -4.93 9.85
C LYS A 66 16.01 -5.07 10.63
N GLU A 67 16.11 -5.62 11.84
CA GLU A 67 15.03 -5.65 12.83
C GLU A 67 15.50 -5.20 14.21
N VAL A 68 14.55 -4.96 15.12
CA VAL A 68 14.87 -4.47 16.48
C VAL A 68 15.34 -5.58 17.42
N ASN A 69 15.03 -6.84 17.12
CA ASN A 69 15.48 -8.00 17.87
C ASN A 69 15.44 -9.28 17.01
N GLU A 70 16.10 -10.33 17.50
CA GLU A 70 16.19 -11.64 16.83
C GLU A 70 14.82 -12.26 16.52
N LYS A 71 13.83 -12.10 17.41
CA LYS A 71 12.50 -12.70 17.21
C LYS A 71 11.83 -12.11 15.97
N PHE A 72 11.81 -10.78 15.85
CA PHE A 72 11.23 -10.12 14.67
C PHE A 72 12.07 -10.36 13.42
N LEU A 73 13.40 -10.38 13.55
CA LEU A 73 14.31 -10.66 12.46
C LEU A 73 14.03 -12.04 11.84
N ASN A 74 14.02 -13.08 12.67
CA ASN A 74 13.72 -14.45 12.24
C ASN A 74 12.33 -14.56 11.62
N THR A 75 11.33 -13.85 12.18
CA THR A 75 9.98 -13.82 11.60
C THR A 75 9.99 -13.19 10.20
N GLY A 76 10.70 -12.07 10.01
CA GLY A 76 10.83 -11.41 8.71
C GLY A 76 11.56 -12.27 7.67
N ILE A 77 12.67 -12.90 8.06
CA ILE A 77 13.41 -13.85 7.21
C ILE A 77 12.51 -15.01 6.79
N ASN A 78 11.75 -15.59 7.73
CA ASN A 78 10.83 -16.69 7.43
C ASN A 78 9.72 -16.29 6.46
N ARG A 79 9.21 -15.05 6.55
CA ARG A 79 8.24 -14.52 5.56
C ARG A 79 8.88 -14.40 4.18
N ILE A 80 10.11 -13.90 4.08
CA ILE A 80 10.83 -13.81 2.80
C ILE A 80 11.03 -15.21 2.20
N LYS A 81 11.50 -16.18 3.01
CA LYS A 81 11.63 -17.59 2.60
C LYS A 81 10.30 -18.15 2.08
N ALA A 82 9.20 -17.93 2.80
CA ALA A 82 7.88 -18.39 2.40
C ALA A 82 7.41 -17.75 1.07
N ASN A 83 7.68 -16.46 0.88
CA ASN A 83 7.37 -15.77 -0.38
C ASN A 83 8.14 -16.39 -1.54
N LEU A 84 9.46 -16.57 -1.40
CA LEU A 84 10.31 -17.20 -2.43
C LEU A 84 9.87 -18.65 -2.71
N GLN A 85 9.58 -19.44 -1.67
CA GLN A 85 9.08 -20.81 -1.82
C GLN A 85 7.74 -20.85 -2.58
N SER A 86 6.90 -19.81 -2.47
CA SER A 86 5.67 -19.70 -3.26
C SER A 86 5.95 -19.67 -4.77
N PHE A 87 7.06 -19.06 -5.20
CA PHE A 87 7.46 -19.07 -6.62
C PHE A 87 7.89 -20.45 -7.08
N VAL A 88 8.60 -21.21 -6.22
CA VAL A 88 8.97 -22.61 -6.51
C VAL A 88 7.72 -23.47 -6.64
N LYS A 89 6.80 -23.39 -5.67
CA LYS A 89 5.53 -24.13 -5.69
C LYS A 89 4.66 -23.81 -6.92
N LYS A 90 4.74 -22.59 -7.44
CA LYS A 90 4.03 -22.15 -8.65
C LYS A 90 4.78 -22.47 -9.96
N GLY A 91 5.90 -23.19 -9.90
CA GLY A 91 6.72 -23.54 -11.06
C GLY A 91 7.38 -22.33 -11.74
N ARG A 92 7.53 -21.20 -11.02
CA ARG A 92 8.13 -19.95 -11.53
C ARG A 92 9.60 -19.79 -11.14
N MET A 93 10.15 -20.73 -10.39
CA MET A 93 11.52 -20.72 -9.87
C MET A 93 11.95 -22.16 -9.59
N THR A 94 13.21 -22.51 -9.86
CA THR A 94 13.78 -23.81 -9.50
C THR A 94 14.23 -23.83 -8.03
N GLN A 95 14.45 -25.02 -7.44
CA GLN A 95 15.00 -25.09 -6.08
C GLN A 95 16.43 -24.52 -6.02
N GLU A 96 17.23 -24.71 -7.07
CA GLU A 96 18.59 -24.15 -7.16
C GLU A 96 18.56 -22.62 -7.19
N ASP A 97 17.66 -22.04 -7.99
CA ASP A 97 17.48 -20.58 -8.03
C ASP A 97 16.98 -20.05 -6.69
N TYR A 98 16.11 -20.78 -6.00
CA TYR A 98 15.65 -20.41 -4.66
C TYR A 98 16.83 -20.28 -3.68
N GLU A 99 17.73 -21.25 -3.63
CA GLU A 99 18.89 -21.19 -2.72
C GLU A 99 19.83 -20.03 -3.10
N LYS A 100 20.08 -19.82 -4.40
CA LYS A 100 20.86 -18.66 -4.88
C LYS A 100 20.23 -17.34 -4.45
N LYS A 101 18.92 -17.18 -4.64
CA LYS A 101 18.18 -15.97 -4.25
C LYS A 101 18.19 -15.77 -2.74
N LEU A 102 18.03 -16.84 -1.97
CA LEU A 102 18.08 -16.78 -0.52
C LEU A 102 19.46 -16.37 0.00
N SER A 103 20.54 -16.76 -0.68
CA SER A 103 21.90 -16.35 -0.32
C SER A 103 22.16 -14.84 -0.43
N LEU A 104 21.31 -14.10 -1.15
CA LEU A 104 21.36 -12.64 -1.25
C LEU A 104 20.80 -11.93 -0.01
N LEU A 105 20.15 -12.66 0.91
CA LEU A 105 19.55 -12.12 2.12
C LEU A 105 20.48 -12.29 3.32
N SER A 106 20.72 -11.21 4.03
CA SER A 106 21.34 -11.21 5.36
C SER A 106 20.45 -10.50 6.37
N GLY A 107 20.51 -10.91 7.63
CA GLY A 107 19.78 -10.30 8.74
C GLY A 107 20.72 -9.64 9.72
N VAL A 108 20.37 -8.45 10.22
CA VAL A 108 21.15 -7.68 11.20
C VAL A 108 20.26 -6.99 12.22
N LEU A 109 20.85 -6.62 13.37
CA LEU A 109 20.17 -5.83 14.41
C LEU A 109 20.68 -4.38 14.48
N ASP A 110 21.92 -4.15 14.06
CA ASP A 110 22.57 -2.84 13.97
C ASP A 110 22.53 -2.27 12.53
N TYR A 111 23.29 -1.20 12.30
CA TYR A 111 23.41 -0.51 11.01
C TYR A 111 24.81 -0.69 10.37
N GLU A 112 25.68 -1.57 10.87
CA GLU A 112 27.07 -1.65 10.38
C GLU A 112 27.13 -2.02 8.89
N GLN A 113 26.27 -2.95 8.46
CA GLN A 113 26.18 -3.39 7.06
C GLN A 113 25.45 -2.40 6.13
N PHE A 114 25.06 -1.22 6.63
CA PHE A 114 24.43 -0.16 5.84
C PHE A 114 25.46 0.79 5.20
N ARG A 115 26.73 0.72 5.60
CA ARG A 115 27.81 1.60 5.12
C ARG A 115 27.99 1.58 3.60
N ASP A 116 27.74 0.44 2.98
CA ASP A 116 27.84 0.16 1.55
C ASP A 116 26.46 -0.08 0.88
N ALA A 117 25.35 0.24 1.55
CA ALA A 117 24.02 0.12 0.97
C ALA A 117 23.73 1.28 0.02
N ASP A 118 23.34 0.98 -1.23
CA ASP A 118 23.03 2.01 -2.22
C ASP A 118 21.64 2.65 -2.00
N VAL A 119 20.71 1.87 -1.46
CA VAL A 119 19.35 2.30 -1.14
C VAL A 119 18.89 1.67 0.17
N VAL A 120 18.25 2.47 1.02
CA VAL A 120 17.55 2.02 2.22
C VAL A 120 16.06 2.19 2.01
N ILE A 121 15.26 1.15 2.30
CA ILE A 121 13.81 1.24 2.37
C ILE A 121 13.35 1.04 3.82
N GLU A 122 12.76 2.08 4.40
CA GLU A 122 12.14 2.05 5.72
C GLU A 122 10.68 1.56 5.60
N ALA A 123 10.35 0.47 6.31
CA ALA A 123 9.03 -0.16 6.31
C ALA A 123 8.60 -0.59 7.73
N VAL A 124 8.83 0.28 8.72
CA VAL A 124 8.36 0.13 10.09
C VAL A 124 6.97 0.74 10.28
N ILE A 125 6.42 0.59 11.49
CA ILE A 125 5.12 1.15 11.88
C ILE A 125 5.02 2.66 11.61
N GLU A 126 3.79 3.14 11.40
CA GLU A 126 3.49 4.54 11.12
C GLU A 126 3.58 5.41 12.39
N ASP A 127 4.80 5.58 12.90
CA ASP A 127 5.15 6.47 14.01
C ASP A 127 6.21 7.49 13.55
N LEU A 128 5.88 8.78 13.66
CA LEU A 128 6.75 9.86 13.17
C LEU A 128 8.07 9.95 13.93
N LEU A 129 8.05 9.83 15.26
CA LEU A 129 9.25 9.97 16.09
C LEU A 129 10.22 8.81 15.85
N LEU A 130 9.70 7.60 15.72
CA LEU A 130 10.47 6.42 15.35
C LEU A 130 11.12 6.60 13.98
N LYS A 131 10.36 7.06 12.97
CA LYS A 131 10.90 7.29 11.62
C LYS A 131 11.97 8.38 11.63
N GLN A 132 11.78 9.50 12.33
CA GLN A 132 12.80 10.55 12.48
C GLN A 132 14.10 10.00 13.09
N LYS A 133 13.98 9.17 14.14
CA LYS A 133 15.14 8.50 14.74
C LYS A 133 15.84 7.58 13.74
N ILE A 134 15.09 6.73 13.03
CA ILE A 134 15.65 5.83 12.01
C ILE A 134 16.41 6.63 10.95
N PHE A 135 15.81 7.67 10.37
CA PHE A 135 16.46 8.47 9.33
C PHE A 135 17.71 9.20 9.83
N SER A 136 17.73 9.63 11.10
CA SER A 136 18.92 10.19 11.75
C SER A 136 20.04 9.14 11.92
N ASP A 137 19.69 7.90 12.28
CA ASP A 137 20.66 6.81 12.39
C ASP A 137 21.19 6.38 11.00
N LEU A 138 20.34 6.40 9.97
CA LEU A 138 20.72 6.13 8.59
C LEU A 138 21.72 7.15 8.06
N GLU A 139 21.50 8.44 8.34
CA GLU A 139 22.43 9.52 7.96
C GLU A 139 23.85 9.31 8.49
N ARG A 140 23.97 8.79 9.72
CA ARG A 140 25.27 8.51 10.35
C ARG A 140 25.92 7.23 9.83
N SER A 141 25.12 6.26 9.40
CA SER A 141 25.58 4.90 9.13
C SER A 141 25.84 4.63 7.64
N CYS A 142 25.17 5.35 6.74
CA CYS A 142 25.26 5.12 5.30
C CYS A 142 26.22 6.11 4.63
N HIS A 143 26.84 5.69 3.52
CA HIS A 143 27.65 6.59 2.70
C HIS A 143 26.82 7.74 2.08
N SER A 144 27.49 8.81 1.65
CA SER A 144 26.87 10.07 1.17
C SER A 144 25.96 9.91 -0.05
N ASN A 145 26.13 8.85 -0.84
CA ASN A 145 25.34 8.60 -2.04
C ASN A 145 24.10 7.72 -1.79
N CYS A 146 23.96 7.12 -0.62
CA CYS A 146 22.86 6.23 -0.29
C CYS A 146 21.50 6.97 -0.36
N ILE A 147 20.51 6.33 -0.97
CA ILE A 147 19.13 6.83 -1.05
C ILE A 147 18.36 6.41 0.20
N PHE A 148 17.66 7.33 0.85
CA PHE A 148 16.80 7.03 2.01
C PHE A 148 15.34 7.08 1.62
N ALA A 149 14.74 5.92 1.37
CA ALA A 149 13.35 5.80 1.01
C ALA A 149 12.47 5.37 2.19
N THR A 150 11.26 5.90 2.29
CA THR A 150 10.23 5.43 3.23
C THR A 150 9.04 4.83 2.48
N ASN A 151 8.51 3.72 2.98
CA ASN A 151 7.27 3.09 2.51
C ASN A 151 6.02 3.68 3.21
N THR A 152 6.13 4.78 3.96
CA THR A 152 4.97 5.45 4.55
C THR A 152 3.90 5.74 3.50
N SER A 153 2.63 5.68 3.89
CA SER A 153 1.48 5.98 3.03
C SER A 153 0.79 7.29 3.41
N THR A 154 1.14 7.86 4.58
CA THR A 154 0.34 8.94 5.21
C THR A 154 1.16 10.04 5.86
N ILE A 155 2.39 9.76 6.28
CA ILE A 155 3.24 10.73 6.97
C ILE A 155 3.93 11.64 5.95
N ASP A 156 3.98 12.93 6.22
CA ASP A 156 4.71 13.89 5.40
C ASP A 156 6.23 13.66 5.49
N LEU A 157 6.85 13.40 4.35
CA LEU A 157 8.28 13.15 4.21
C LEU A 157 9.14 14.31 4.75
N ARG A 158 8.63 15.55 4.71
CA ARG A 158 9.34 16.71 5.29
C ARG A 158 9.52 16.57 6.80
N LEU A 159 8.52 16.03 7.48
CA LEU A 159 8.59 15.79 8.93
C LEU A 159 9.57 14.65 9.23
N ILE A 160 9.59 13.60 8.40
CA ILE A 160 10.54 12.48 8.55
C ILE A 160 11.99 12.97 8.46
N GLY A 161 12.29 13.81 7.47
CA GLY A 161 13.63 14.37 7.24
C GLY A 161 14.02 15.56 8.10
N GLN A 162 13.13 16.03 9.00
CA GLN A 162 13.32 17.29 9.72
C GLN A 162 14.58 17.33 10.60
N GLN A 163 15.02 16.17 11.10
CA GLN A 163 16.18 16.03 11.99
C GLN A 163 17.46 15.59 11.26
N THR A 164 17.44 15.59 9.92
CA THR A 164 18.60 15.21 9.08
C THR A 164 19.17 16.42 8.36
N ALA A 165 20.40 16.36 7.86
CA ALA A 165 20.97 17.35 6.95
C ALA A 165 20.89 16.93 5.47
N CYS A 166 20.47 15.68 5.21
CA CYS A 166 20.47 15.08 3.87
C CYS A 166 19.06 14.90 3.27
N GLN A 167 18.19 15.91 3.39
CA GLN A 167 16.82 15.86 2.87
C GLN A 167 16.77 15.64 1.35
N ASP A 168 17.83 15.99 0.63
CA ASP A 168 17.98 15.75 -0.80
C ASP A 168 18.03 14.28 -1.19
N ARG A 169 18.37 13.40 -0.24
CA ARG A 169 18.40 11.94 -0.39
C ARG A 169 17.12 11.25 0.06
N ILE A 170 16.20 11.99 0.69
CA ILE A 170 14.95 11.46 1.23
C ILE A 170 13.86 11.45 0.18
N VAL A 171 13.19 10.31 0.02
CA VAL A 171 12.15 10.07 -0.97
C VAL A 171 11.12 9.08 -0.43
N GLY A 172 9.90 9.10 -0.95
CA GLY A 172 8.94 8.03 -0.68
C GLY A 172 9.07 6.95 -1.74
N ALA A 173 9.09 5.69 -1.30
CA ALA A 173 8.98 4.52 -2.16
C ALA A 173 7.79 3.69 -1.64
N HIS A 174 6.58 4.16 -1.97
CA HIS A 174 5.35 3.57 -1.46
C HIS A 174 4.94 2.37 -2.32
N PHE A 175 5.17 1.18 -1.77
CA PHE A 175 4.77 -0.10 -2.31
C PHE A 175 3.35 -0.47 -1.87
N PHE A 176 2.68 -1.26 -2.69
CA PHE A 176 1.32 -1.76 -2.41
C PHE A 176 1.36 -3.22 -1.96
N SER A 177 0.62 -3.57 -0.91
CA SER A 177 0.58 -4.94 -0.40
C SER A 177 -0.20 -5.89 -1.32
N PRO A 178 0.28 -7.12 -1.58
CA PRO A 178 1.62 -7.65 -1.24
C PRO A 178 2.72 -7.03 -2.11
N ALA A 179 3.77 -6.48 -1.50
CA ALA A 179 4.76 -5.65 -2.17
C ALA A 179 5.57 -6.36 -3.27
N HIS A 180 5.74 -7.69 -3.23
CA HIS A 180 6.41 -8.46 -4.28
C HIS A 180 5.49 -8.82 -5.45
N VAL A 181 4.16 -8.66 -5.30
CA VAL A 181 3.16 -9.01 -6.31
C VAL A 181 2.64 -7.76 -7.01
N MET A 182 2.28 -6.71 -6.25
CA MET A 182 1.61 -5.54 -6.80
C MET A 182 2.53 -4.76 -7.73
N PRO A 183 2.09 -4.36 -8.94
CA PRO A 183 2.98 -3.77 -9.94
C PRO A 183 3.32 -2.30 -9.66
N LEU A 184 2.48 -1.58 -8.92
CA LEU A 184 2.64 -0.13 -8.75
C LEU A 184 3.68 0.21 -7.68
N LEU A 185 4.46 1.27 -7.94
CA LEU A 185 5.33 1.92 -6.96
C LEU A 185 5.14 3.43 -7.07
N GLU A 186 4.71 4.06 -5.97
CA GLU A 186 4.64 5.52 -5.88
C GLU A 186 6.00 6.07 -5.40
N ILE A 187 6.68 6.79 -6.29
CA ILE A 187 7.90 7.54 -5.97
C ILE A 187 7.49 8.95 -5.56
N VAL A 188 7.51 9.22 -4.26
CA VAL A 188 7.02 10.47 -3.68
C VAL A 188 8.18 11.45 -3.51
N ARG A 189 8.16 12.57 -4.23
CA ARG A 189 9.19 13.61 -4.13
C ARG A 189 8.74 14.77 -3.25
N THR A 190 9.70 15.30 -2.49
CA THR A 190 9.58 16.63 -1.86
C THR A 190 10.22 17.68 -2.76
N GLN A 191 10.20 18.95 -2.33
CA GLN A 191 10.94 20.02 -3.01
C GLN A 191 12.46 19.87 -2.86
N GLN A 192 12.92 19.22 -1.78
CA GLN A 192 14.34 19.03 -1.50
C GLN A 192 14.90 17.79 -2.18
N THR A 193 14.07 16.76 -2.41
CA THR A 193 14.48 15.50 -3.04
C THR A 193 15.19 15.76 -4.37
N SER A 194 16.44 15.30 -4.48
CA SER A 194 17.27 15.54 -5.66
C SER A 194 16.74 14.80 -6.88
N SER A 195 16.95 15.40 -8.06
CA SER A 195 16.57 14.78 -9.33
C SER A 195 17.31 13.45 -9.57
N GLN A 196 18.54 13.32 -9.08
CA GLN A 196 19.32 12.09 -9.19
C GLN A 196 18.64 10.92 -8.45
N VAL A 197 18.15 11.14 -7.23
CA VAL A 197 17.43 10.12 -6.45
C VAL A 197 16.19 9.62 -7.18
N ILE A 198 15.45 10.52 -7.83
CA ILE A 198 14.27 10.14 -8.63
C ILE A 198 14.68 9.29 -9.82
N VAL A 199 15.74 9.67 -10.55
CA VAL A 199 16.24 8.90 -11.70
C VAL A 199 16.72 7.51 -11.28
N ASP A 200 17.43 7.40 -10.16
CA ASP A 200 17.87 6.12 -9.62
C ASP A 200 16.70 5.22 -9.22
N LEU A 201 15.69 5.77 -8.53
CA LEU A 201 14.52 4.99 -8.14
C LEU A 201 13.64 4.58 -9.34
N LEU A 202 13.59 5.37 -10.40
CA LEU A 202 12.94 4.96 -11.65
C LEU A 202 13.64 3.74 -12.25
N ASP A 203 14.98 3.71 -12.23
CA ASP A 203 15.76 2.55 -12.68
C ASP A 203 15.57 1.33 -11.76
N VAL A 204 15.59 1.54 -10.43
CA VAL A 204 15.27 0.49 -9.45
C VAL A 204 13.89 -0.08 -9.74
N ALA A 205 12.86 0.76 -9.84
CA ALA A 205 11.49 0.34 -10.11
C ALA A 205 11.41 -0.56 -11.35
N LYS A 206 12.08 -0.16 -12.43
CA LYS A 206 12.17 -0.95 -13.66
C LYS A 206 12.85 -2.30 -13.42
N LYS A 207 14.00 -2.33 -12.73
CA LYS A 207 14.74 -3.55 -12.39
C LYS A 207 13.89 -4.52 -11.56
N ILE A 208 13.19 -3.99 -10.55
CA ILE A 208 12.29 -4.79 -9.70
C ILE A 208 10.90 -5.02 -10.29
N ARG A 209 10.75 -4.79 -11.61
CA ARG A 209 9.53 -5.01 -12.40
C ARG A 209 8.29 -4.32 -11.83
N LYS A 210 8.48 -3.11 -11.30
CA LYS A 210 7.41 -2.18 -10.90
C LYS A 210 7.14 -1.18 -12.01
N THR A 211 5.92 -0.68 -12.04
CA THR A 211 5.50 0.50 -12.79
C THR A 211 5.62 1.68 -11.84
N PRO A 212 6.65 2.53 -11.97
CA PRO A 212 6.77 3.70 -11.11
C PRO A 212 5.80 4.78 -11.55
N ILE A 213 5.27 5.54 -10.59
CA ILE A 213 4.67 6.85 -10.83
C ILE A 213 5.32 7.87 -9.89
N VAL A 214 5.72 9.03 -10.41
CA VAL A 214 6.32 10.09 -9.59
C VAL A 214 5.25 11.09 -9.18
N VAL A 215 5.10 11.28 -7.88
CA VAL A 215 4.03 12.10 -7.28
C VAL A 215 4.62 13.08 -6.26
N GLY A 216 3.91 14.18 -6.01
CA GLY A 216 4.30 15.12 -4.96
C GLY A 216 3.87 14.62 -3.57
N SER A 217 4.63 14.98 -2.53
CA SER A 217 4.26 14.70 -1.14
C SER A 217 2.97 15.41 -0.74
N CYS A 218 1.92 14.64 -0.44
CA CYS A 218 0.67 15.07 0.18
C CYS A 218 0.01 13.87 0.88
N THR A 219 -0.93 14.11 1.81
CA THR A 219 -1.63 13.03 2.53
C THR A 219 -2.33 12.10 1.53
N GLY A 220 -1.92 10.82 1.52
CA GLY A 220 -2.46 9.79 0.63
C GLY A 220 -1.88 9.75 -0.78
N PHE A 221 -0.89 10.59 -1.09
CA PHE A 221 -0.22 10.69 -2.39
C PHE A 221 -1.20 10.79 -3.57
N ALA A 222 -1.07 9.93 -4.59
CA ALA A 222 -2.03 9.89 -5.69
C ALA A 222 -3.09 8.80 -5.45
N VAL A 223 -2.67 7.55 -5.22
CA VAL A 223 -3.60 6.41 -5.22
C VAL A 223 -4.58 6.49 -4.05
N ASN A 224 -4.07 6.54 -2.82
CA ASN A 224 -4.95 6.51 -1.65
C ASN A 224 -5.79 7.79 -1.55
N ARG A 225 -5.23 8.94 -1.98
CA ARG A 225 -5.96 10.22 -2.07
C ARG A 225 -7.13 10.16 -3.05
N MET A 226 -6.97 9.49 -4.20
CA MET A 226 -8.06 9.27 -5.17
C MET A 226 -9.06 8.21 -4.68
N PHE A 227 -8.58 7.19 -3.97
CA PHE A 227 -9.40 6.07 -3.54
C PHE A 227 -10.26 6.37 -2.31
N PHE A 228 -9.80 7.29 -1.46
CA PHE A 228 -10.50 7.62 -0.22
C PHE A 228 -11.91 8.21 -0.45
N PRO A 229 -12.12 9.21 -1.36
CA PRO A 229 -13.47 9.69 -1.69
C PRO A 229 -14.38 8.60 -2.26
N TYR A 230 -13.85 7.61 -3.00
CA TYR A 230 -14.62 6.48 -3.52
C TYR A 230 -15.22 5.64 -2.38
N GLY A 231 -14.44 5.35 -1.33
CA GLY A 231 -14.95 4.67 -0.13
C GLY A 231 -15.97 5.52 0.65
N GLN A 232 -15.76 6.83 0.71
CA GLN A 232 -16.70 7.76 1.37
C GLN A 232 -18.04 7.85 0.64
N ALA A 233 -18.02 7.88 -0.69
CA ALA A 233 -19.23 7.86 -1.51
C ALA A 233 -20.02 6.56 -1.31
N ALA A 234 -19.35 5.42 -1.21
CA ALA A 234 -20.00 4.15 -0.88
C ALA A 234 -20.65 4.21 0.52
N GLY A 235 -19.94 4.74 1.52
CA GLY A 235 -20.49 4.93 2.87
C GLY A 235 -21.71 5.86 2.91
N LEU A 236 -21.69 6.94 2.12
CA LEU A 236 -22.83 7.84 1.95
C LEU A 236 -24.07 7.10 1.44
N LEU A 237 -23.91 6.25 0.41
CA LEU A 237 -25.03 5.49 -0.15
C LEU A 237 -25.64 4.53 0.88
N VAL A 238 -24.83 3.89 1.71
CA VAL A 238 -25.31 3.03 2.79
C VAL A 238 -26.06 3.83 3.85
N ASP A 239 -25.56 5.02 4.19
CA ASP A 239 -26.26 5.91 5.13
C ASP A 239 -27.62 6.38 4.57
N TYR A 240 -27.80 6.36 3.25
CA TYR A 240 -29.09 6.58 2.56
C TYR A 240 -29.97 5.30 2.46
N GLY A 241 -29.52 4.17 3.00
CA GLY A 241 -30.26 2.92 3.05
C GLY A 241 -30.01 1.97 1.87
N LEU A 242 -29.00 2.22 1.04
CA LEU A 242 -28.63 1.25 -0.01
C LEU A 242 -27.91 0.04 0.57
N ASP A 243 -28.21 -1.13 0.01
CA ASP A 243 -27.60 -2.39 0.41
C ASP A 243 -26.11 -2.47 0.00
N ILE A 244 -25.26 -2.91 0.94
CA ILE A 244 -23.80 -2.99 0.74
C ILE A 244 -23.41 -3.98 -0.35
N TYR A 245 -24.12 -5.11 -0.47
CA TYR A 245 -23.80 -6.15 -1.45
C TYR A 245 -24.22 -5.71 -2.84
N HIS A 246 -25.34 -5.00 -2.94
CA HIS A 246 -25.77 -4.39 -4.19
C HIS A 246 -24.76 -3.36 -4.68
N ILE A 247 -24.26 -2.48 -3.81
CA ILE A 247 -23.20 -1.52 -4.17
C ILE A 247 -21.95 -2.27 -4.67
N ASP A 248 -21.46 -3.25 -3.91
CA ASP A 248 -20.29 -4.04 -4.30
C ASP A 248 -20.47 -4.74 -5.66
N HIS A 249 -21.64 -5.32 -5.89
CA HIS A 249 -21.98 -6.00 -7.14
C HIS A 249 -22.05 -5.04 -8.33
N VAL A 250 -22.68 -3.87 -8.16
CA VAL A 250 -22.76 -2.85 -9.22
C VAL A 250 -21.37 -2.35 -9.60
N ILE A 251 -20.51 -2.10 -8.61
CA ILE A 251 -19.14 -1.66 -8.85
C ILE A 251 -18.27 -2.76 -9.49
N ALA A 252 -18.47 -4.02 -9.08
CA ALA A 252 -17.81 -5.15 -9.73
C ALA A 252 -18.23 -5.29 -11.19
N ASN A 253 -19.53 -5.18 -11.49
CA ASN A 253 -20.06 -5.21 -12.86
C ASN A 253 -19.62 -4.03 -13.72
N PHE A 254 -19.36 -2.87 -13.10
CA PHE A 254 -18.75 -1.73 -13.78
C PHE A 254 -17.32 -2.04 -14.27
N GLY A 255 -16.64 -3.00 -13.64
CA GLY A 255 -15.31 -3.47 -14.05
C GLY A 255 -14.24 -3.33 -12.97
N MET A 256 -14.59 -2.92 -11.75
CA MET A 256 -13.65 -2.93 -10.64
C MET A 256 -13.41 -4.37 -10.16
N PRO A 257 -12.17 -4.76 -9.83
CA PRO A 257 -11.89 -6.12 -9.36
C PRO A 257 -12.61 -6.49 -8.05
N THR A 258 -12.92 -5.49 -7.22
CA THR A 258 -13.55 -5.69 -5.91
C THR A 258 -14.35 -4.45 -5.53
N GLY A 259 -15.55 -4.66 -4.99
CA GLY A 259 -16.41 -3.58 -4.48
C GLY A 259 -15.81 -2.88 -3.25
N PRO A 260 -16.29 -1.66 -2.92
CA PRO A 260 -15.73 -0.86 -1.83
C PRO A 260 -15.80 -1.54 -0.46
N PHE A 261 -16.86 -2.28 -0.14
CA PHE A 261 -17.02 -2.89 1.18
C PHE A 261 -16.22 -4.17 1.32
N ARG A 262 -16.21 -5.03 0.29
CA ARG A 262 -15.32 -6.19 0.24
C ARG A 262 -13.84 -5.79 0.29
N LEU A 263 -13.48 -4.67 -0.33
CA LEU A 263 -12.11 -4.17 -0.23
C LEU A 263 -11.81 -3.65 1.18
N ALA A 264 -12.74 -2.93 1.83
CA ALA A 264 -12.56 -2.51 3.22
C ALA A 264 -12.42 -3.71 4.18
N ASP A 265 -13.15 -4.81 3.93
CA ASP A 265 -13.04 -6.08 4.64
C ASP A 265 -11.66 -6.75 4.44
N LEU A 266 -11.10 -6.70 3.23
CA LEU A 266 -9.76 -7.21 2.93
C LEU A 266 -8.64 -6.36 3.55
N VAL A 267 -8.80 -5.04 3.57
CA VAL A 267 -7.83 -4.08 4.13
C VAL A 267 -7.86 -4.07 5.66
N GLY A 268 -9.04 -4.32 6.24
CA GLY A 268 -9.26 -4.25 7.68
C GLY A 268 -9.82 -2.90 8.13
N PHE A 269 -10.86 -2.95 8.97
CA PHE A 269 -11.56 -1.74 9.41
C PHE A 269 -10.73 -0.86 10.36
N GLY A 270 -9.82 -1.46 11.13
CA GLY A 270 -8.89 -0.71 11.99
C GLY A 270 -7.99 0.23 11.19
N VAL A 271 -7.43 -0.26 10.08
CA VAL A 271 -6.63 0.54 9.14
C VAL A 271 -7.47 1.65 8.51
N ALA A 272 -8.70 1.33 8.09
CA ALA A 272 -9.61 2.31 7.49
C ALA A 272 -9.94 3.46 8.45
N VAL A 273 -10.25 3.17 9.73
CA VAL A 273 -10.53 4.20 10.75
C VAL A 273 -9.28 5.04 11.04
N ALA A 274 -8.12 4.42 11.21
CA ALA A 274 -6.86 5.11 11.48
C ALA A 274 -6.49 6.08 10.34
N THR A 275 -6.56 5.60 9.10
CA THR A 275 -6.26 6.39 7.91
C THR A 275 -7.31 7.49 7.69
N GLY A 276 -8.59 7.19 7.94
CA GLY A 276 -9.70 8.15 7.86
C GLY A 276 -9.47 9.38 8.73
N LYS A 277 -8.99 9.22 9.97
CA LYS A 277 -8.65 10.34 10.87
C LYS A 277 -7.63 11.31 10.26
N GLN A 278 -6.62 10.79 9.55
CA GLN A 278 -5.61 11.63 8.90
C GLN A 278 -6.19 12.39 7.71
N TYR A 279 -7.06 11.76 6.92
CA TYR A 279 -7.76 12.44 5.82
C TYR A 279 -8.72 13.50 6.32
N TYR A 280 -9.48 13.25 7.39
CA TYR A 280 -10.36 14.25 8.01
C TYR A 280 -9.60 15.48 8.48
N LYS A 281 -8.39 15.29 9.01
CA LYS A 281 -7.51 16.39 9.41
C LYS A 281 -6.93 17.13 8.20
N SER A 282 -6.59 16.41 7.14
CA SER A 282 -5.88 16.97 5.98
C SER A 282 -6.81 17.62 4.95
N TYR A 283 -8.06 17.17 4.86
CA TYR A 283 -9.05 17.57 3.85
C TYR A 283 -10.46 17.74 4.45
N PRO A 284 -10.63 18.51 5.55
CA PRO A 284 -11.90 18.62 6.28
C PRO A 284 -13.07 19.06 5.40
N GLU A 285 -12.81 19.85 4.36
CA GLU A 285 -13.81 20.46 3.47
C GLU A 285 -14.47 19.48 2.48
N ARG A 286 -13.86 18.32 2.22
CA ARG A 286 -14.30 17.36 1.17
C ARG A 286 -14.47 15.94 1.68
N CYS A 287 -14.44 15.75 3.00
CA CYS A 287 -14.61 14.45 3.63
C CYS A 287 -16.07 14.22 4.05
N TYR A 288 -16.61 13.06 3.70
CA TYR A 288 -17.83 12.52 4.30
C TYR A 288 -17.51 11.44 5.34
N LYS A 289 -18.13 11.53 6.52
CA LYS A 289 -17.90 10.59 7.63
C LYS A 289 -19.13 9.69 7.82
N SER A 290 -19.09 8.48 7.26
CA SER A 290 -20.03 7.42 7.64
C SER A 290 -19.62 6.79 8.97
N ARG A 291 -20.62 6.38 9.77
CA ARG A 291 -20.40 5.64 11.02
C ARG A 291 -20.19 4.14 10.82
N LEU A 292 -20.45 3.61 9.63
CA LEU A 292 -20.47 2.17 9.36
C LEU A 292 -19.19 1.48 9.84
N THR A 293 -18.02 1.98 9.43
CA THR A 293 -16.73 1.38 9.78
C THR A 293 -16.41 1.46 11.28
N GLU A 294 -16.82 2.54 11.94
CA GLU A 294 -16.66 2.70 13.39
C GLU A 294 -17.54 1.69 14.14
N ILE A 295 -18.80 1.53 13.73
CA ILE A 295 -19.74 0.55 14.30
C ILE A 295 -19.20 -0.88 14.14
N MET A 296 -18.68 -1.23 12.95
CA MET A 296 -18.12 -2.57 12.73
C MET A 296 -16.97 -2.86 13.71
N LEU A 297 -16.09 -1.88 13.93
CA LEU A 297 -14.98 -2.01 14.86
C LEU A 297 -15.45 -2.10 16.33
N GLU A 298 -16.43 -1.29 16.72
CA GLU A 298 -17.08 -1.35 18.05
C GLU A 298 -17.70 -2.74 18.33
N GLU A 299 -18.18 -3.42 17.28
CA GLU A 299 -18.73 -4.78 17.34
C GLU A 299 -17.67 -5.88 17.15
N ASN A 300 -16.38 -5.54 17.27
CA ASN A 300 -15.24 -6.45 17.10
C ASN A 300 -15.16 -7.13 15.71
N ARG A 301 -15.83 -6.57 14.70
CA ARG A 301 -15.69 -6.98 13.31
C ARG A 301 -14.51 -6.22 12.72
N THR A 302 -13.44 -6.93 12.39
CA THR A 302 -12.14 -6.32 12.02
C THR A 302 -11.75 -6.57 10.56
N GLY A 303 -12.51 -7.40 9.86
CA GLY A 303 -12.27 -7.81 8.47
C GLY A 303 -11.54 -9.15 8.36
N ILE A 304 -11.20 -9.56 7.13
CA ILE A 304 -10.47 -10.81 6.84
C ILE A 304 -9.05 -10.81 7.41
N GLU A 305 -8.44 -9.63 7.60
CA GLU A 305 -7.06 -9.50 8.08
C GLU A 305 -6.81 -10.28 9.40
N ASN A 306 -7.81 -10.37 10.29
CA ASN A 306 -7.71 -11.14 11.52
C ASN A 306 -8.05 -12.63 11.39
N ILE A 307 -8.70 -13.06 10.30
CA ILE A 307 -8.91 -14.50 10.05
C ILE A 307 -7.55 -15.17 9.80
N LEU A 308 -6.59 -14.49 9.17
CA LEU A 308 -5.22 -15.01 9.04
C LEU A 308 -4.48 -15.09 10.38
N HIS A 309 -4.78 -14.23 11.36
CA HIS A 309 -4.19 -14.32 12.71
C HIS A 309 -4.86 -15.39 13.59
N LEU A 310 -6.17 -15.64 13.41
CA LEU A 310 -6.94 -16.68 14.11
C LEU A 310 -6.74 -18.09 13.50
N MET A 311 -6.45 -18.19 12.20
CA MET A 311 -6.28 -19.47 11.50
C MET A 311 -4.94 -20.18 11.77
N PHE A 312 -3.98 -19.54 12.42
CA PHE A 312 -2.76 -20.23 12.90
C PHE A 312 -2.92 -20.89 14.29
N GLY A 313 -4.13 -20.83 14.89
CA GLY A 313 -4.42 -21.42 16.20
C GLY A 313 -5.26 -22.71 16.22
N ILE A 314 -5.83 -23.14 15.09
CA ILE A 314 -6.64 -24.38 15.02
C ILE A 314 -6.28 -25.17 13.77
N SER A 315 -5.29 -26.05 13.90
CA SER A 315 -5.06 -27.15 12.98
C SER A 315 -6.26 -28.09 13.06
N TRP A 316 -7.12 -28.15 12.02
CA TRP A 316 -7.97 -29.31 11.65
C TRP A 316 -8.89 -29.06 10.43
N LEU A 317 -8.84 -27.89 9.77
CA LEU A 317 -9.73 -27.55 8.63
C LEU A 317 -8.96 -27.19 7.34
N PHE A 318 -7.94 -27.97 6.98
CA PHE A 318 -7.18 -27.80 5.73
C PHE A 318 -7.49 -28.85 4.64
N SER A 319 -8.42 -29.79 4.86
CA SER A 319 -8.73 -30.85 3.88
C SER A 319 -9.80 -30.50 2.84
N LEU A 320 -10.37 -29.28 2.85
CA LEU A 320 -11.43 -28.87 1.92
C LEU A 320 -11.13 -27.58 1.14
N TRP A 321 -9.86 -27.18 1.05
CA TRP A 321 -9.47 -26.03 0.22
C TRP A 321 -9.39 -26.43 -1.26
N THR A 322 -10.44 -26.11 -2.02
CA THR A 322 -10.39 -26.02 -3.48
C THR A 322 -10.70 -24.58 -3.93
N PRO A 323 -9.96 -24.00 -4.88
CA PRO A 323 -10.23 -22.65 -5.36
C PRO A 323 -11.54 -22.66 -6.18
N GLY A 324 -12.60 -22.01 -5.68
CA GLY A 324 -13.85 -21.85 -6.44
C GLY A 324 -15.15 -21.75 -5.65
N GLN A 325 -15.16 -22.00 -4.34
CA GLN A 325 -16.39 -21.95 -3.53
C GLN A 325 -16.25 -20.98 -2.34
N VAL A 326 -16.42 -19.69 -2.58
CA VAL A 326 -16.59 -18.67 -1.51
C VAL A 326 -17.94 -17.99 -1.72
N ASN A 327 -19.02 -18.76 -1.77
CA ASN A 327 -20.37 -18.19 -1.92
C ASN A 327 -21.33 -18.52 -0.78
N LEU A 328 -20.98 -19.34 0.20
CA LEU A 328 -21.88 -19.66 1.30
C LEU A 328 -21.10 -19.71 2.60
N LEU A 329 -21.42 -18.78 3.51
CA LEU A 329 -21.32 -18.83 4.99
C LEU A 329 -21.06 -17.46 5.65
N ILE A 330 -21.03 -16.35 4.90
CA ILE A 330 -20.90 -14.98 5.47
C ILE A 330 -22.22 -14.18 5.39
N GLY A 331 -23.23 -14.69 4.65
CA GLY A 331 -24.43 -13.93 4.27
C GLY A 331 -25.45 -13.65 5.39
N ASP A 332 -25.65 -14.57 6.34
CA ASP A 332 -26.90 -14.54 7.14
C ASP A 332 -26.80 -13.71 8.44
N PHE A 333 -25.59 -13.41 8.92
CA PHE A 333 -25.40 -12.65 10.18
C PHE A 333 -25.24 -11.13 9.99
N ILE A 334 -25.03 -10.67 8.75
CA ILE A 334 -24.93 -9.23 8.43
C ILE A 334 -26.33 -8.63 8.25
N PHE A 335 -27.30 -9.41 7.77
CA PHE A 335 -28.64 -8.94 7.42
C PHE A 335 -29.51 -8.59 8.65
N ILE A 336 -29.40 -9.36 9.74
CA ILE A 336 -30.30 -9.23 10.88
C ILE A 336 -30.02 -7.95 11.70
N MET A 337 -28.75 -7.56 11.87
CA MET A 337 -28.39 -6.40 12.72
C MET A 337 -28.32 -5.05 12.00
N ILE A 338 -27.96 -5.04 10.70
CA ILE A 338 -27.99 -3.81 9.90
C ILE A 338 -29.44 -3.34 9.73
N SER A 339 -30.42 -4.26 9.65
CA SER A 339 -31.82 -3.88 9.60
C SER A 339 -32.27 -3.19 10.89
N ASP A 340 -32.01 -3.71 12.09
CA ASP A 340 -32.61 -3.16 13.32
C ASP A 340 -32.01 -1.83 13.78
N LYS A 341 -30.68 -1.63 13.72
CA LYS A 341 -30.05 -0.37 14.19
C LYS A 341 -30.10 0.74 13.13
N LEU A 342 -29.96 0.40 11.85
CA LEU A 342 -30.00 1.38 10.76
C LEU A 342 -31.45 1.82 10.51
N LEU A 343 -32.44 0.93 10.70
CA LEU A 343 -33.86 1.31 10.72
C LEU A 343 -34.22 2.17 11.94
N GLN A 344 -33.64 1.94 13.14
CA GLN A 344 -33.83 2.87 14.27
C GLN A 344 -33.18 4.24 14.03
N ILE A 345 -32.03 4.30 13.36
CA ILE A 345 -31.39 5.57 12.96
C ILE A 345 -32.22 6.28 11.88
N LEU A 346 -32.76 5.56 10.89
CA LEU A 346 -33.59 6.08 9.81
C LEU A 346 -34.99 6.52 10.29
N ILE A 347 -35.58 5.81 11.26
CA ILE A 347 -36.88 6.18 11.87
C ILE A 347 -36.73 7.43 12.75
N SER A 348 -35.57 7.69 13.35
CA SER A 348 -35.36 8.88 14.20
C SER A 348 -35.04 10.18 13.44
N LYS A 349 -34.83 10.15 12.12
CA LYS A 349 -34.56 11.35 11.33
C LYS A 349 -35.35 11.38 10.03
N SER A 350 -36.60 11.82 10.16
CA SER A 350 -37.36 12.55 9.13
C SER A 350 -36.74 13.92 8.77
N MET A 351 -35.43 14.12 9.00
CA MET A 351 -34.75 15.40 8.81
C MET A 351 -33.82 15.35 7.61
N LEU A 352 -34.05 16.32 6.72
CA LEU A 352 -33.17 16.85 5.67
C LEU A 352 -33.35 16.27 4.25
N ARG A 353 -34.53 16.56 3.68
CA ARG A 353 -34.57 17.16 2.34
C ARG A 353 -33.84 18.51 2.41
N ASN A 354 -32.55 18.59 2.08
CA ASN A 354 -31.88 19.88 2.02
C ASN A 354 -30.96 19.99 0.79
N GLN A 355 -31.04 21.13 0.09
CA GLN A 355 -30.27 21.46 -1.11
C GLN A 355 -28.75 21.43 -0.89
N GLU A 356 -28.29 21.52 0.36
CA GLU A 356 -26.87 21.51 0.72
C GLU A 356 -26.17 20.19 0.34
N THR A 357 -26.87 19.05 0.36
CA THR A 357 -26.26 17.75 0.07
C THR A 357 -25.92 17.55 -1.40
N TRP A 358 -26.67 18.20 -2.30
CA TRP A 358 -26.33 18.25 -3.73
C TRP A 358 -25.09 19.09 -4.01
N GLN A 359 -24.88 20.17 -3.24
CA GLN A 359 -23.65 20.97 -3.33
C GLN A 359 -22.43 20.21 -2.80
N VAL A 360 -22.61 19.36 -1.78
CA VAL A 360 -21.55 18.48 -1.26
C VAL A 360 -21.20 17.37 -2.25
N LEU A 361 -22.20 16.73 -2.88
CA LEU A 361 -21.98 15.74 -3.95
C LEU A 361 -21.23 16.34 -5.15
N HIS A 362 -21.58 17.56 -5.56
CA HIS A 362 -20.90 18.26 -6.64
C HIS A 362 -19.46 18.65 -6.25
N LYS A 363 -19.20 19.00 -4.98
CA LYS A 363 -17.85 19.31 -4.43
C LYS A 363 -16.97 18.08 -4.17
N ILE A 364 -17.55 16.92 -3.89
CA ILE A 364 -16.80 15.66 -3.71
C ILE A 364 -16.37 15.09 -5.06
N LEU A 365 -17.17 15.31 -6.10
CA LEU A 365 -16.95 14.79 -7.46
C LEU A 365 -16.17 15.74 -8.38
N SER A 366 -16.09 17.05 -8.07
CA SER A 366 -15.23 18.04 -8.74
C SER A 366 -13.90 18.22 -8.00
#